data_AF-A0A0B1T9N0-F1
#
_entry.id   AF-A0A0B1T9N0-F1
#
_cell.length_a   1.000
_cell.length_b   1.000
_cell.length_c   1.000
_cell.angle_alpha   90.00
_cell.angle_beta   90.00
_cell.angle_gamma   90.00
#
_symmetry.space_group_name_H-M   'P 1'
#
loop_
_entity.id
_entity.type
_entity.pdbx_description
1 polymer ?
#
loop_
_entity_poly.entity_id
_entity_poly.type
_entity_poly.pdbx_seq_one_letter_code
_entity_poly.pdbx_strand_id
1 'polypeptide(L)'
;MTETQFSQLGLALRHTFFQSIRDMGCDELSLKWLNVLSEYGKTITGFEKEIDVLVAKWTSETLLAKDHPQALLVLQLAQHLIQHNSAFIGEENMKTIVHAVCVRACKTMDPLISYCLDVLDSVLKYG
;
A
#
# COMPACT_ATOMS: atom_id res chain seq x y z
N MET A 1 -28.96 -1.21 20.86
CA MET A 1 -27.88 -1.53 19.91
C MET A 1 -26.83 -2.32 20.66
N THR A 2 -26.48 -3.51 20.19
CA THR A 2 -25.48 -4.38 20.83
C THR A 2 -24.07 -4.02 20.33
N GLU A 3 -23.02 -4.31 21.11
CA GLU A 3 -21.62 -4.06 20.71
C GLU A 3 -21.27 -4.67 19.34
N THR A 4 -21.86 -5.81 19.00
CA THR A 4 -21.67 -6.51 17.72
C THR A 4 -22.21 -5.71 16.53
N GLN A 5 -23.30 -4.96 16.70
CA GLN A 5 -23.84 -4.11 15.64
C GLN A 5 -22.97 -2.86 15.43
N PHE A 6 -22.45 -2.30 16.52
CA PHE A 6 -21.53 -1.16 16.46
C PHE A 6 -20.20 -1.53 15.78
N SER A 7 -19.64 -2.70 16.10
CA SER A 7 -18.40 -3.16 15.47
C SER A 7 -18.58 -3.45 13.97
N GLN A 8 -19.69 -4.10 13.59
CA GLN A 8 -20.02 -4.34 12.18
C GLN A 8 -20.25 -3.03 11.40
N LEU A 9 -20.92 -2.04 12.00
CA LEU A 9 -21.09 -0.72 11.40
C LEU A 9 -19.74 -0.02 11.21
N GLY A 10 -18.83 -0.13 12.19
CA GLY A 10 -17.47 0.39 12.09
C GLY A 10 -16.68 -0.23 10.93
N LEU A 11 -16.80 -1.55 10.71
CA LEU A 11 -16.17 -2.25 9.59
C LEU A 11 -16.74 -1.81 8.23
N ALA A 12 -18.06 -1.71 8.12
CA ALA A 12 -18.71 -1.26 6.89
C ALA A 12 -18.32 0.18 6.52
N LEU A 13 -18.21 1.07 7.52
CA LEU A 13 -17.74 2.44 7.30
C LEU A 13 -16.28 2.47 6.84
N ARG A 14 -15.39 1.69 7.48
CA ARG A 14 -13.99 1.58 7.06
C ARG A 14 -13.86 1.10 5.61
N HIS A 15 -14.63 0.09 5.22
CA HIS A 15 -14.67 -0.38 3.83
C HIS A 15 -15.14 0.73 2.88
N THR A 16 -16.23 1.43 3.22
CA THR A 16 -16.78 2.52 2.38
C THR A 16 -15.78 3.66 2.20
N PHE A 17 -15.07 4.06 3.26
CA PHE A 17 -13.99 5.04 3.17
C PHE A 17 -12.84 4.54 2.30
N PHE A 18 -12.44 3.28 2.44
CA PHE A 18 -11.43 2.68 1.58
C PHE A 18 -11.84 2.71 0.09
N GLN A 19 -13.09 2.35 -0.23
CA GLN A 19 -13.60 2.42 -1.60
C GLN A 19 -13.54 3.86 -2.15
N SER A 20 -13.96 4.84 -1.35
CA SER A 20 -13.88 6.26 -1.72
C SER A 20 -12.44 6.70 -1.99
N ILE A 21 -11.49 6.27 -1.15
CA ILE A 21 -10.06 6.54 -1.33
C ILE A 21 -9.53 5.92 -2.62
N ARG A 22 -9.90 4.66 -2.88
CA ARG A 22 -9.51 3.92 -4.08
C ARG A 22 -9.97 4.65 -5.34
N ASP A 23 -11.20 5.15 -5.33
CA ASP A 23 -11.82 5.79 -6.49
C ASP A 23 -11.23 7.19 -6.80
N MET A 24 -10.61 7.87 -5.82
CA MET A 24 -9.85 9.11 -6.05
C MET A 24 -8.55 8.88 -6.83
N GLY A 25 -7.98 7.67 -6.78
CA GLY A 25 -6.68 7.36 -7.39
C GLY A 25 -5.49 7.73 -6.50
N CYS A 26 -4.28 7.75 -7.07
CA CYS A 26 -3.04 7.97 -6.31
C CYS A 26 -2.64 9.45 -6.27
N ASP A 27 -3.16 10.18 -5.29
CA ASP A 27 -2.80 11.57 -5.01
C ASP A 27 -2.34 11.76 -3.55
N GLU A 28 -1.94 12.97 -3.19
CA GLU A 28 -1.46 13.27 -1.84
C GLU A 28 -2.53 13.04 -0.77
N LEU A 29 -3.78 13.40 -1.07
CA LEU A 29 -4.89 13.35 -0.12
C LEU A 29 -5.35 11.90 0.11
N SER A 30 -5.46 11.12 -0.96
CA SER A 30 -5.85 9.72 -0.91
C SER A 30 -4.83 8.88 -0.14
N LEU A 31 -3.52 9.12 -0.35
CA LEU A 31 -2.45 8.49 0.43
C LEU A 31 -2.49 8.89 1.90
N LYS A 32 -2.72 10.17 2.19
CA LYS A 32 -2.85 10.65 3.58
C LYS A 32 -4.03 9.99 4.28
N TRP A 33 -5.18 9.90 3.63
CA TRP A 33 -6.36 9.24 4.19
C TRP A 33 -6.16 7.74 4.32
N LEU A 34 -5.51 7.08 3.36
CA LEU A 34 -5.22 5.65 3.46
C LEU A 34 -4.25 5.36 4.61
N ASN A 35 -3.23 6.18 4.80
CA ASN A 35 -2.31 6.05 5.93
C ASN A 35 -3.03 6.23 7.28
N VAL A 36 -3.95 7.19 7.39
CA VAL A 36 -4.74 7.35 8.63
C VAL A 36 -5.69 6.17 8.83
N LEU A 37 -6.41 5.75 7.78
CA LEU A 37 -7.38 4.65 7.85
C LEU A 37 -6.71 3.31 8.22
N SER A 38 -5.51 3.08 7.67
CA SER A 38 -4.73 1.85 7.88
C SER A 38 -3.76 1.92 9.06
N GLU A 39 -3.68 3.03 9.78
CA GLU A 39 -2.65 3.27 10.80
C GLU A 39 -1.23 2.99 10.27
N TYR A 40 -0.93 3.56 9.10
CA TYR A 40 0.30 3.34 8.34
C TYR A 40 0.51 1.86 8.00
N GLY A 41 -0.51 1.22 7.43
CA GLY A 41 -0.43 -0.17 6.97
C GLY A 41 -0.51 -1.23 8.07
N LYS A 42 -0.70 -0.86 9.34
CA LYS A 42 -0.84 -1.82 10.47
C LYS A 42 -2.22 -2.45 10.54
N THR A 43 -3.26 -1.64 10.42
CA THR A 43 -4.65 -2.03 10.69
C THR A 43 -5.46 -1.98 9.40
N ILE A 44 -5.59 -3.12 8.72
CA ILE A 44 -6.27 -3.22 7.42
C ILE A 44 -7.67 -3.84 7.49
N THR A 45 -8.17 -4.11 8.70
CA THR A 45 -9.46 -4.75 8.93
C THR A 45 -10.60 -3.95 8.29
N GLY A 46 -11.40 -4.64 7.48
CA GLY A 46 -12.52 -4.09 6.72
C GLY A 46 -12.19 -3.88 5.24
N PHE A 47 -10.93 -4.02 4.81
CA PHE A 47 -10.53 -3.88 3.40
C PHE A 47 -9.30 -4.74 3.06
N GLU A 48 -8.97 -5.73 3.90
CA GLU A 48 -7.76 -6.54 3.80
C GLU A 48 -7.65 -7.33 2.49
N LYS A 49 -8.78 -7.62 1.82
CA LYS A 49 -8.82 -8.36 0.56
C LYS A 49 -8.57 -7.52 -0.69
N GLU A 50 -8.55 -6.19 -0.54
CA GLU A 50 -8.48 -5.26 -1.68
C GLU A 50 -7.26 -4.32 -1.59
N ILE A 51 -6.67 -4.18 -0.41
CA ILE A 51 -5.54 -3.25 -0.20
C ILE A 51 -4.28 -3.68 -0.96
N ASP A 52 -4.03 -4.98 -1.09
CA ASP A 52 -2.86 -5.49 -1.80
C ASP A 52 -2.93 -5.14 -3.30
N VAL A 53 -4.12 -5.27 -3.92
CA VAL A 53 -4.38 -4.86 -5.29
C VAL A 53 -4.14 -3.36 -5.47
N LEU A 54 -4.64 -2.54 -4.53
CA LEU A 54 -4.47 -1.08 -4.59
C LEU A 54 -3.01 -0.67 -4.47
N VAL A 55 -2.29 -1.23 -3.49
CA VAL A 55 -0.88 -0.91 -3.24
C VAL A 55 0.00 -1.40 -4.39
N ALA A 56 -0.25 -2.59 -4.93
CA ALA A 56 0.48 -3.08 -6.11
C ALA A 56 0.26 -2.16 -7.33
N LYS A 57 -0.99 -1.74 -7.57
CA LYS A 57 -1.32 -0.79 -8.65
C LYS A 57 -0.59 0.53 -8.47
N TRP A 58 -0.71 1.17 -7.31
CA TRP A 58 -0.06 2.46 -7.05
C TRP A 58 1.47 2.36 -7.08
N THR A 59 2.04 1.26 -6.60
CA THR A 59 3.50 1.02 -6.67
C THR A 59 3.95 0.98 -8.12
N SER A 60 3.26 0.23 -8.97
CA SER A 60 3.57 0.17 -10.40
C SER A 60 3.41 1.53 -11.08
N GLU A 61 2.28 2.21 -10.87
CA GLU A 61 1.97 3.51 -11.49
C GLU A 61 2.99 4.59 -11.10
N THR A 62 3.33 4.69 -9.82
CA THR A 62 4.19 5.77 -9.32
C THR A 62 5.68 5.52 -9.58
N LEU A 63 6.16 4.29 -9.50
CA LEU A 63 7.59 3.99 -9.68
C LEU A 63 8.01 3.90 -11.15
N LEU A 64 7.10 3.45 -12.02
CA LEU A 64 7.37 3.37 -13.46
C LEU A 64 7.14 4.72 -14.17
N ALA A 65 6.41 5.65 -13.56
CA ALA A 65 6.32 7.02 -14.00
C ALA A 65 7.63 7.80 -13.73
N LYS A 66 7.92 8.76 -14.60
CA LYS A 66 9.04 9.68 -14.40
C LYS A 66 8.66 10.72 -13.35
N ASP A 67 9.47 10.81 -12.29
CA ASP A 67 9.38 11.84 -11.23
C ASP A 67 7.98 11.99 -10.60
N HIS A 68 7.28 10.87 -10.35
CA HIS A 68 5.96 10.92 -9.72
C HIS A 68 6.07 11.44 -8.27
N PRO A 69 5.33 12.51 -7.89
CA PRO A 69 5.50 13.16 -6.58
C PRO A 69 5.18 12.23 -5.41
N GLN A 70 4.33 11.24 -5.64
CA GLN A 70 3.89 10.30 -4.61
C GLN A 70 4.74 9.03 -4.48
N ALA A 71 5.77 8.84 -5.32
CA ALA A 71 6.56 7.61 -5.35
C ALA A 71 7.12 7.21 -3.98
N LEU A 72 7.63 8.19 -3.21
CA LEU A 72 8.17 7.96 -1.88
C LEU A 72 7.10 7.47 -0.90
N LEU A 73 5.94 8.14 -0.85
CA LEU A 73 4.87 7.80 0.09
C LEU A 73 4.27 6.43 -0.23
N VAL A 74 4.18 6.07 -1.52
CA VAL A 74 3.73 4.75 -1.95
C VAL A 74 4.73 3.66 -1.55
N LEU A 75 6.03 3.88 -1.71
CA LEU A 75 7.07 2.95 -1.24
C LEU A 75 6.96 2.71 0.26
N GLN A 76 6.79 3.78 1.06
CA GLN A 76 6.62 3.67 2.50
C GLN A 76 5.35 2.90 2.88
N LEU A 77 4.23 3.16 2.19
CA LEU A 77 2.99 2.41 2.41
C LEU A 77 3.16 0.93 2.07
N ALA A 78 3.78 0.61 0.93
CA ALA A 78 4.04 -0.77 0.52
C ALA A 78 4.94 -1.49 1.54
N GLN A 79 6.02 -0.82 1.98
CA GLN A 79 6.92 -1.34 2.99
C GLN A 79 6.17 -1.70 4.29
N HIS A 80 5.40 -0.75 4.84
CA HIS A 80 4.68 -0.99 6.10
C HIS A 80 3.59 -2.05 5.94
N LEU A 81 2.89 -2.09 4.80
CA LEU A 81 1.90 -3.14 4.53
C LEU A 81 2.57 -4.53 4.52
N ILE A 82 3.72 -4.67 3.86
CA ILE A 82 4.47 -5.94 3.85
C ILE A 82 4.92 -6.32 5.26
N GLN A 83 5.47 -5.37 6.03
CA GLN A 83 5.96 -5.63 7.39
C GLN A 83 4.87 -6.10 8.37
N HIS A 84 3.64 -5.62 8.20
CA HIS A 84 2.55 -5.89 9.14
C HIS A 84 1.52 -6.89 8.65
N ASN A 85 1.37 -7.03 7.33
CA ASN A 85 0.24 -7.70 6.71
C ASN A 85 0.62 -8.50 5.45
N SER A 86 1.86 -8.98 5.33
CA SER A 86 2.32 -9.79 4.18
C SER A 86 1.42 -10.99 3.88
N ALA A 87 0.84 -11.63 4.91
CA ALA A 87 -0.08 -12.75 4.77
C ALA A 87 -1.37 -12.42 3.98
N PHE A 88 -1.72 -11.13 3.85
CA PHE A 88 -2.86 -10.66 3.08
C PHE A 88 -2.49 -10.21 1.66
N ILE A 89 -1.21 -10.26 1.29
CA ILE A 89 -0.73 -9.87 -0.04
C ILE A 89 -0.69 -11.11 -0.94
N GLY A 90 -1.50 -11.12 -1.99
CA GLY A 90 -1.47 -12.20 -2.98
C GLY A 90 -0.14 -12.26 -3.74
N GLU A 91 0.28 -13.47 -4.13
CA GLU A 91 1.57 -13.71 -4.81
C GLU A 91 1.77 -12.82 -6.06
N GLU A 92 0.73 -12.66 -6.88
CA GLU A 92 0.80 -11.83 -8.10
C GLU A 92 0.95 -10.33 -7.78
N ASN A 93 0.30 -9.86 -6.71
CA ASN A 93 0.44 -8.48 -6.25
C ASN A 93 1.82 -8.24 -5.64
N MET A 94 2.34 -9.22 -4.88
CA MET A 94 3.71 -9.18 -4.37
C MET A 94 4.74 -9.13 -5.50
N LYS A 95 4.60 -9.98 -6.53
CA LYS A 95 5.46 -9.95 -7.74
C LYS A 95 5.41 -8.61 -8.44
N THR A 96 4.22 -8.01 -8.54
CA THR A 96 4.04 -6.68 -9.16
C THR A 96 4.81 -5.61 -8.39
N ILE A 97 4.72 -5.61 -7.06
CA ILE A 97 5.47 -4.69 -6.18
C ILE A 97 6.97 -4.89 -6.39
N VAL A 98 7.47 -6.13 -6.25
CA VAL A 98 8.90 -6.46 -6.40
C VAL A 98 9.42 -6.05 -7.78
N HIS A 99 8.68 -6.35 -8.85
CA HIS A 99 9.08 -5.99 -10.21
C HIS A 99 9.20 -4.47 -10.38
N ALA A 100 8.20 -3.70 -9.96
CA ALA A 100 8.23 -2.24 -10.06
C ALA A 100 9.39 -1.61 -9.27
N VAL A 101 9.63 -2.10 -8.06
CA VAL A 101 10.72 -1.69 -7.18
C VAL A 101 12.09 -2.00 -7.81
N CYS A 102 12.29 -3.23 -8.31
CA CYS A 102 13.52 -3.62 -8.98
C CYS A 102 13.78 -2.79 -10.25
N VAL A 103 12.75 -2.57 -11.07
CA VAL A 103 12.87 -1.73 -12.27
C VAL A 103 13.26 -0.30 -11.92
N ARG A 104 12.68 0.28 -10.86
CA ARG A 104 13.06 1.63 -10.41
C ARG A 104 14.49 1.68 -9.91
N ALA A 105 14.87 0.74 -9.03
CA ALA A 105 16.20 0.67 -8.46
C ALA A 105 17.31 0.52 -9.53
N CYS A 106 17.03 -0.19 -10.62
CA CYS A 106 17.98 -0.40 -11.71
C CYS A 106 18.08 0.76 -12.72
N LYS A 107 17.08 1.65 -12.80
CA LYS A 107 17.01 2.69 -13.85
C LYS A 107 17.67 4.00 -13.47
N THR A 108 17.66 4.39 -12.20
CA THR A 108 17.94 5.77 -11.82
C THR A 108 18.71 5.80 -10.51
N MET A 109 19.93 6.37 -10.51
CA MET A 109 20.63 6.71 -9.27
C MET A 109 19.98 7.95 -8.64
N ASP A 110 18.82 7.74 -8.02
CA ASP A 110 18.08 8.74 -7.27
C ASP A 110 17.90 8.31 -5.81
N PRO A 111 17.46 9.23 -4.92
CA PRO A 111 17.26 8.91 -3.51
C PRO A 111 16.21 7.82 -3.23
N LEU A 112 15.37 7.44 -4.21
CA LEU A 112 14.37 6.38 -4.03
C LEU A 112 15.00 4.99 -4.04
N ILE A 113 16.25 4.82 -4.50
CA ILE A 113 16.94 3.52 -4.46
C ILE A 113 16.94 2.96 -3.03
N SER A 114 17.26 3.75 -2.01
CA SER A 114 17.31 3.24 -0.64
C SER A 114 15.96 2.69 -0.20
N TYR A 115 14.87 3.42 -0.48
CA TYR A 115 13.51 3.01 -0.17
C TYR A 115 13.08 1.77 -0.97
N CYS A 116 13.56 1.64 -2.22
CA CYS A 116 13.34 0.44 -3.01
C CYS A 116 14.01 -0.78 -2.36
N LEU A 117 15.26 -0.64 -1.90
CA LEU A 117 15.98 -1.71 -1.21
C LEU A 117 15.32 -2.05 0.14
N ASP A 118 14.80 -1.06 0.86
CA ASP A 118 14.07 -1.27 2.12
C ASP A 118 12.77 -2.06 1.93
N VAL A 119 12.07 -1.84 0.81
CA VAL A 119 10.91 -2.65 0.42
C VAL A 119 11.34 -4.09 0.12
N LEU A 120 12.40 -4.30 -0.66
CA LEU A 120 12.91 -5.64 -0.98
C LEU A 120 13.36 -6.40 0.28
N ASP A 121 14.04 -5.73 1.20
CA ASP A 121 14.41 -6.30 2.50
C ASP A 121 13.17 -6.72 3.31
N SER A 122 12.10 -5.91 3.27
CA SER A 122 10.84 -6.25 3.91
C SER A 122 10.17 -7.46 3.25
N VAL A 123 10.20 -7.58 1.92
CA VAL A 123 9.70 -8.77 1.21
C VAL A 123 10.48 -10.02 1.63
N LEU A 124 11.81 -9.94 1.70
CA LEU A 124 12.63 -11.10 2.09
C LEU A 124 12.45 -11.52 3.55
N LYS A 125 12.12 -10.58 4.44
CA LYS A 125 11.93 -10.84 5.88
C LYS A 125 10.53 -11.32 6.23
N TYR A 126 9.50 -10.82 5.54
CA TYR A 126 8.10 -11.00 5.93
C TYR A 126 7.23 -11.67 4.87
N GLY A 127 7.66 -11.68 3.60
CA GLY A 127 6.92 -12.26 2.47
C GLY A 127 7.06 -13.77 2.31
#